data_AF-A0A960PUE5-F1
#
_entry.id   AF-A0A960PUE5-F1
#
_cell.length_a   1.000
_cell.length_b   1.000
_cell.length_c   1.000
_cell.angle_alpha   90.00
_cell.angle_beta   90.00
_cell.angle_gamma   90.00
#
_symmetry.space_group_name_H-M   'P 1'
#
loop_
_entity.id
_entity.type
_entity.pdbx_description
1 polymer ?
#
loop_
_entity_poly.entity_id
_entity_poly.type
_entity_poly.pdbx_seq_one_letter_code
_entity_poly.pdbx_strand_id
1 'polypeptide(L)'
;MGHDRVAVVGIGQTKHSATRGDVSMAGLVREAALRALADAEMTWSDIDAVVIGKAPDFFEGVMMPDLFLADALGFTGKPMFRVHTAGSVGGST
;
A
#
# COMPACT_ATOMS: atom_id res chain seq x y z
N MET A 1 -2.61 -27.60 -0.23
CA MET A 1 -2.17 -26.35 -0.90
C MET A 1 -1.58 -25.46 0.18
N GLY A 2 -0.30 -25.08 0.10
CA GLY A 2 0.31 -24.18 1.09
C GLY A 2 1.68 -24.60 1.61
N HIS A 3 2.63 -24.91 0.72
CA HIS A 3 4.02 -25.17 1.12
C HIS A 3 5.04 -24.36 0.31
N ASP A 4 4.61 -23.30 -0.38
CA ASP A 4 5.54 -22.36 -0.98
C ASP A 4 6.08 -21.44 0.12
N ARG A 5 7.40 -21.37 0.23
CA ARG A 5 8.07 -20.49 1.20
C ARG A 5 7.92 -19.05 0.71
N VAL A 6 7.53 -18.16 1.61
CA VAL A 6 7.39 -16.73 1.34
C VAL A 6 8.54 -15.98 2.02
N ALA A 7 9.01 -14.92 1.38
CA ALA A 7 10.02 -14.02 1.91
C ALA A 7 9.58 -12.55 1.72
N VAL A 8 9.97 -11.69 2.65
CA VAL A 8 9.90 -10.24 2.47
C VAL A 8 11.19 -9.81 1.79
N VAL A 9 11.08 -9.30 0.56
CA VAL A 9 12.25 -8.94 -0.28
C VAL A 9 12.56 -7.45 -0.28
N GLY A 10 11.66 -6.61 0.21
CA GLY A 10 11.92 -5.18 0.40
C GLY A 10 10.89 -4.51 1.31
N ILE A 11 11.30 -3.41 1.96
CA ILE A 11 10.46 -2.63 2.87
C ILE A 11 10.55 -1.13 2.57
N GLY A 12 9.47 -0.41 2.85
CA GLY A 12 9.41 1.04 2.67
C GLY A 12 8.43 1.69 3.63
N GLN A 13 8.88 2.73 4.32
CA GLN A 13 8.06 3.51 5.24
C GLN A 13 8.28 5.00 5.00
N THR A 14 7.24 5.80 5.25
CA THR A 14 7.36 7.27 5.29
C THR A 14 7.78 7.75 6.68
N LYS A 15 8.10 9.04 6.80
CA LYS A 15 8.30 9.66 8.12
C LYS A 15 6.97 9.72 8.88
N HIS A 16 6.90 9.02 10.02
CA HIS A 16 5.78 9.11 10.94
C HIS A 16 5.69 10.52 11.55
N SER A 17 4.53 11.13 11.41
CA SER A 17 4.19 12.46 11.92
C SER A 17 2.69 12.51 12.15
N ALA A 18 2.24 13.31 13.11
CA ALA A 18 0.81 13.53 13.33
C ALA A 18 0.13 14.09 12.07
N THR A 19 0.84 14.94 11.32
CA THR A 19 0.41 15.48 10.03
C THR A 19 1.59 15.57 9.06
N ARG A 20 1.32 15.32 7.77
CA ARG A 20 2.23 15.53 6.63
C ARG A 20 1.55 16.50 5.66
N GLY A 21 1.73 17.80 5.88
CA GLY A 21 1.12 18.84 5.03
C GLY A 21 1.86 19.08 3.71
N ASP A 22 3.02 18.45 3.54
CA ASP A 22 3.90 18.52 2.38
C ASP A 22 3.49 17.55 1.26
N VAL A 23 2.66 16.55 1.54
CA VAL A 23 2.31 15.50 0.58
C VAL A 23 0.84 15.07 0.71
N SER A 24 0.24 14.62 -0.40
CA SER A 24 -1.13 14.08 -0.40
C SER A 24 -1.17 12.63 0.08
N MET A 25 -2.36 12.08 0.34
CA MET A 25 -2.50 10.64 0.65
C MET A 25 -1.93 9.74 -0.45
N ALA A 26 -2.16 10.09 -1.72
CA ALA A 26 -1.54 9.42 -2.86
C ALA A 26 0.00 9.55 -2.85
N GLY A 27 0.51 10.72 -2.49
CA GLY A 27 1.95 10.95 -2.30
C GLY A 27 2.57 10.11 -1.19
N LEU A 28 1.87 9.96 -0.05
CA LEU A 28 2.34 9.15 1.08
C LEU A 28 2.51 7.68 0.69
N VAL A 29 1.48 7.10 0.05
CA VAL A 29 1.56 5.68 -0.35
C VAL A 29 2.58 5.49 -1.47
N ARG A 30 2.73 6.45 -2.40
CA ARG A 30 3.76 6.41 -3.45
C ARG A 30 5.16 6.45 -2.86
N GLU A 31 5.41 7.34 -1.89
CA GLU A 31 6.70 7.47 -1.22
C GLU A 31 7.12 6.15 -0.55
N ALA A 32 6.20 5.53 0.21
CA ALA A 32 6.46 4.25 0.84
C ALA A 32 6.71 3.14 -0.17
N ALA A 33 5.87 3.03 -1.21
CA ALA A 33 5.96 1.95 -2.18
C ALA A 33 7.21 2.07 -3.08
N LEU A 34 7.61 3.28 -3.49
CA LEU A 34 8.85 3.48 -4.24
C LEU A 34 10.09 3.09 -3.42
N ARG A 35 10.08 3.34 -2.10
CA ARG A 35 11.17 2.88 -1.21
C ARG A 35 11.21 1.36 -1.11
N ALA A 36 10.06 0.70 -0.98
CA ALA A 36 9.97 -0.76 -0.94
C ALA A 36 10.44 -1.41 -2.25
N LEU A 37 10.07 -0.84 -3.40
CA LEU A 37 10.53 -1.30 -4.71
C LEU A 37 12.05 -1.10 -4.88
N ALA A 38 12.58 0.04 -4.44
CA ALA A 38 14.02 0.30 -4.49
C ALA A 38 14.81 -0.66 -3.60
N ASP A 39 14.32 -0.96 -2.40
CA ASP A 39 14.92 -1.92 -1.46
C ASP A 39 14.90 -3.36 -2.03
N ALA A 40 13.83 -3.72 -2.74
CA ALA A 40 13.70 -5.00 -3.42
C ALA A 40 14.46 -5.10 -4.77
N GLU A 41 15.02 -3.98 -5.26
CA GLU A 41 15.57 -3.86 -6.63
C GLU A 41 14.56 -4.27 -7.74
N MET A 42 13.28 -3.93 -7.54
CA MET A 42 12.16 -4.28 -8.42
C MET A 42 11.46 -3.04 -8.99
N THR A 43 10.59 -3.27 -9.97
CA THR A 43 9.73 -2.25 -10.57
C THR A 43 8.26 -2.68 -10.52
N TRP A 44 7.35 -1.76 -10.86
CA TRP A 44 5.91 -2.05 -10.87
C TRP A 44 5.49 -3.16 -11.85
N SER A 45 6.29 -3.43 -12.89
CA SER A 45 6.01 -4.55 -13.81
C SER A 45 6.21 -5.91 -13.16
N ASP A 46 7.02 -5.99 -12.11
CA ASP A 46 7.37 -7.23 -11.41
C ASP A 46 6.35 -7.61 -10.32
N ILE A 47 5.34 -6.75 -10.09
CA ILE A 47 4.31 -6.95 -9.07
C ILE A 47 3.01 -7.46 -9.70
N ASP A 48 2.57 -8.66 -9.32
CA ASP A 48 1.35 -9.27 -9.85
C ASP A 48 0.07 -8.76 -9.18
N ALA A 49 0.13 -8.51 -7.86
CA ALA A 49 -1.03 -8.12 -7.05
C ALA A 49 -0.64 -7.13 -5.94
N VAL A 50 -1.60 -6.31 -5.51
CA VAL A 50 -1.44 -5.38 -4.38
C VAL A 50 -2.54 -5.63 -3.36
N VAL A 51 -2.14 -5.76 -2.10
CA VAL A 51 -3.03 -5.76 -0.95
C VAL A 51 -2.81 -4.46 -0.18
N ILE A 52 -3.86 -3.65 -0.03
CA ILE A 52 -3.81 -2.36 0.65
C ILE A 52 -4.58 -2.43 1.97
N GLY A 53 -3.87 -2.15 3.06
CA GLY A 53 -4.45 -1.90 4.35
C GLY A 53 -4.86 -0.43 4.48
N LYS A 54 -6.15 -0.14 4.69
CA LYS A 54 -6.61 1.22 4.99
C LYS A 54 -7.66 1.26 6.10
N ALA A 55 -7.77 2.43 6.73
CA ALA A 55 -8.82 2.67 7.69
C ALA A 55 -10.21 2.55 7.03
N PRO A 56 -11.27 2.30 7.82
CA PRO A 56 -12.65 2.38 7.34
C PRO A 56 -12.95 3.71 6.64
N ASP A 57 -13.84 3.69 5.64
CA ASP A 57 -14.17 4.84 4.78
C ASP A 57 -14.53 6.10 5.58
N PHE A 58 -15.20 5.90 6.73
CA PHE A 58 -15.57 6.98 7.63
C PHE A 58 -14.38 7.81 8.11
N PHE A 59 -13.22 7.18 8.36
CA PHE A 59 -12.01 7.89 8.78
C PHE A 59 -11.21 8.47 7.62
N GLU A 60 -11.33 7.88 6.43
CA GLU A 60 -10.66 8.34 5.21
C GLU A 60 -11.40 9.52 4.55
N GLY A 61 -12.70 9.67 4.84
CA GLY A 61 -13.56 10.70 4.24
C GLY A 61 -13.90 10.44 2.77
N VAL A 62 -13.52 9.28 2.24
CA VAL A 62 -13.74 8.86 0.84
C VAL A 62 -14.18 7.40 0.83
N MET A 63 -15.21 7.10 0.05
CA MET A 63 -15.67 5.73 -0.19
C MET A 63 -14.70 5.00 -1.13
N MET A 64 -14.36 3.76 -0.80
CA MET A 64 -13.43 2.93 -1.59
C MET A 64 -12.10 3.64 -1.92
N PRO A 65 -11.30 4.02 -0.89
CA PRO A 65 -10.08 4.79 -1.07
C PRO A 65 -9.03 4.07 -1.94
N ASP A 66 -9.11 2.75 -2.00
CA ASP A 66 -8.25 1.91 -2.83
C ASP A 66 -8.38 2.31 -4.32
N LEU A 67 -9.57 2.61 -4.84
CA LEU A 67 -9.76 3.00 -6.24
C LEU A 67 -9.03 4.30 -6.61
N PHE A 68 -9.02 5.31 -5.73
CA PHE A 68 -8.29 6.56 -6.01
C PHE A 68 -6.78 6.40 -5.83
N LEU A 69 -6.34 5.46 -4.99
CA LEU A 69 -4.94 5.19 -4.71
C LEU A 69 -4.28 4.23 -5.72
N ALA A 70 -5.07 3.54 -6.53
CA ALA A 70 -4.59 2.52 -7.47
C ALA A 70 -3.47 3.04 -8.39
N ASP A 71 -3.61 4.24 -8.94
CA ASP A 71 -2.60 4.84 -9.82
C ASP A 71 -1.30 5.17 -9.07
N ALA A 72 -1.42 5.69 -7.84
CA ALA A 72 -0.27 5.96 -6.99
C ALA A 72 0.51 4.67 -6.66
N LEU A 73 -0.19 3.54 -6.56
CA LEU A 73 0.40 2.23 -6.31
C LEU A 73 0.73 1.44 -7.59
N GLY A 74 0.75 2.09 -8.76
CA GLY A 74 1.14 1.44 -10.03
C GLY A 74 0.22 0.31 -10.45
N PHE A 75 -1.05 0.36 -10.02
CA PHE A 75 -1.92 -0.80 -9.93
C PHE A 75 -3.22 -0.68 -10.75
N THR A 76 -3.25 0.27 -11.69
CA THR A 76 -4.32 0.40 -12.68
C THR A 76 -4.32 -0.83 -13.60
N GLY A 77 -5.42 -1.60 -13.61
CA GLY A 77 -5.58 -2.78 -14.47
C GLY A 77 -5.03 -4.10 -13.92
N LYS A 78 -4.63 -4.16 -12.64
CA LYS A 78 -4.19 -5.39 -11.94
C LYS A 78 -5.15 -5.74 -10.76
N PRO A 79 -5.10 -6.96 -10.17
CA PRO A 79 -6.00 -7.39 -9.08
C PRO A 79 -5.69 -6.79 -7.68
N MET A 80 -6.57 -5.92 -7.16
CA MET A 80 -6.31 -5.17 -5.92
C MET A 80 -7.24 -5.60 -4.80
N PHE A 81 -6.69 -5.81 -3.62
CA PHE A 81 -7.47 -6.22 -2.45
C PHE A 81 -7.34 -5.19 -1.34
N ARG A 82 -8.47 -4.74 -0.81
CA ARG A 82 -8.50 -3.88 0.37
C ARG A 82 -8.79 -4.69 1.62
N VAL A 83 -7.97 -4.51 2.65
CA VAL A 83 -8.17 -5.07 3.99
C VAL A 83 -8.41 -3.92 4.97
N HIS A 84 -9.35 -4.11 5.89
CA HIS A 84 -9.61 -3.16 6.98
C HIS A 84 -9.95 -3.89 8.29
N THR A 85 -9.03 -3.86 9.25
CA THR A 85 -9.21 -4.42 10.61
C THR A 85 -8.94 -3.36 11.68
N ALA A 86 -9.29 -2.10 11.37
CA ALA A 86 -9.01 -0.93 12.20
C ALA A 86 -7.50 -0.83 12.55
N GLY A 87 -7.12 -0.77 13.83
CA GLY A 87 -5.73 -0.57 14.25
C GLY A 87 -4.78 -1.72 13.89
N SER A 88 -5.29 -2.94 13.63
CA SER A 88 -4.46 -4.10 13.28
C SER A 88 -4.30 -4.31 11.77
N VAL A 89 -4.77 -3.39 10.94
CA VAL A 89 -4.80 -3.55 9.48
C VAL A 89 -3.42 -3.85 8.91
N GLY A 90 -2.39 -3.14 9.37
CA GLY A 90 -1.02 -3.36 8.89
C GLY A 90 -0.46 -4.74 9.20
N GLY A 91 -0.96 -5.45 10.21
CA GLY A 91 -0.56 -6.83 10.51
C GLY A 91 -1.49 -7.89 9.90
N SER A 92 -2.65 -7.48 9.37
CA SER A 92 -3.62 -8.35 8.71
C SER A 92 -3.46 -8.37 7.18
N THR A 93 -2.62 -7.48 6.65
CA THR A 93 -2.35 -7.26 5.22
C THR A 93 -0.99 -7.87 4.90
#